data_AF-A0A679GHT2-F1
#
_entry.id   AF-A0A679GHT2-F1
#
_cell.length_a   1.000
_cell.length_b   1.000
_cell.length_c   1.000
_cell.angle_alpha   90.00
_cell.angle_beta   90.00
_cell.angle_gamma   90.00
#
_symmetry.space_group_name_H-M   'P 1'
#
loop_
_entity.id
_entity.type
_entity.pdbx_description
1 polymer ?
#
loop_
_entity_poly.entity_id
_entity_poly.type
_entity_poly.pdbx_seq_one_letter_code
_entity_poly.pdbx_strand_id
1 'polypeptide(L)'
;MNGVWLLPLGLLAGCAAPAVPPPVEVRVPVLVPCRVELPAAPAFAVSALALDAPIDQQMKALRAERLQRMGYERELVAALDACR
;
A
#
# COMPACT_ATOMS: atom_id res chain seq x y z
N MET A 1 21.66 68.06 11.73
CA MET A 1 20.18 68.06 11.60
C MET A 1 19.85 67.55 10.22
N ASN A 2 18.89 66.60 10.07
CA ASN A 2 18.18 66.18 8.82
C ASN A 2 17.90 64.66 8.69
N GLY A 3 17.84 63.89 9.78
CA GLY A 3 17.46 62.46 9.73
C GLY A 3 16.03 62.13 10.18
N VAL A 4 15.33 63.05 10.84
CA VAL A 4 14.08 62.75 11.58
C VAL A 4 12.84 62.71 10.67
N TRP A 5 12.92 63.26 9.45
CA TRP A 5 11.81 63.31 8.49
C TRP A 5 11.63 62.04 7.65
N LEU A 6 12.54 61.06 7.74
CA LEU A 6 12.47 59.80 6.99
C LEU A 6 11.72 58.68 7.74
N LEU A 7 11.46 58.85 9.03
CA LEU A 7 10.76 57.86 9.86
C LEU A 7 9.28 57.63 9.51
N PRO A 8 8.46 58.67 9.24
CA PRO A 8 7.03 58.44 8.96
C PRO A 8 6.80 57.78 7.59
N LEU A 9 7.70 57.96 6.62
CA LEU A 9 7.55 57.41 5.27
C LEU A 9 7.76 55.88 5.22
N GLY A 10 8.61 55.33 6.09
CA GLY A 10 8.86 53.89 6.17
C GLY A 10 7.71 53.08 6.77
N LEU A 11 6.89 53.70 7.64
CA LEU A 11 5.78 53.04 8.33
C LEU A 11 4.57 52.75 7.41
N LEU A 12 4.43 53.46 6.28
CA LEU A 12 3.36 53.23 5.30
C LEU A 12 3.70 52.16 4.24
N ALA A 13 4.94 51.69 4.16
CA ALA A 13 5.35 50.69 3.17
C ALA A 13 4.77 49.27 3.42
N GLY A 14 4.17 49.04 4.60
CA GLY A 14 3.51 47.77 4.93
C GLY A 14 2.23 47.49 4.12
N CYS A 15 1.64 48.49 3.45
CA CYS A 15 0.41 48.33 2.67
C CYS A 15 0.63 47.72 1.27
N ALA A 16 1.88 47.62 0.80
CA ALA A 16 2.24 47.00 -0.48
C ALA A 16 2.59 45.50 -0.34
N ALA A 17 2.24 44.87 0.78
CA ALA A 17 2.48 43.45 0.98
C ALA A 17 1.76 42.65 -0.13
N PRO A 18 2.46 41.71 -0.79
CA PRO A 18 1.85 40.89 -1.84
C PRO A 18 0.65 40.13 -1.26
N ALA A 19 -0.46 40.16 -1.98
CA ALA A 19 -1.69 39.47 -1.59
C ALA A 19 -1.40 37.98 -1.38
N VAL A 20 -1.87 37.43 -0.26
CA VAL A 20 -1.77 35.99 0.01
C VAL A 20 -2.53 35.25 -1.10
N PRO A 21 -1.90 34.28 -1.80
CA PRO A 21 -2.59 33.54 -2.84
C PRO A 21 -3.79 32.79 -2.24
N PRO A 22 -4.90 32.66 -2.98
CA PRO A 22 -6.05 31.93 -2.49
C PRO A 22 -5.67 30.46 -2.22
N PRO A 23 -6.30 29.82 -1.22
CA PRO A 23 -6.05 28.41 -0.93
C PRO A 23 -6.36 27.57 -2.17
N VAL A 24 -5.44 26.67 -2.51
CA VAL A 24 -5.58 25.73 -3.61
C VAL A 24 -6.02 24.39 -3.04
N GLU A 25 -7.11 23.83 -3.55
CA GLU A 25 -7.51 22.46 -3.20
C GLU A 25 -6.54 21.44 -3.79
N VAL A 26 -6.00 20.56 -2.95
CA VAL A 26 -5.09 19.48 -3.34
C VAL A 26 -5.71 18.15 -2.94
N ARG A 27 -5.83 17.22 -3.90
CA ARG A 27 -6.25 15.84 -3.62
C ARG A 27 -5.06 15.04 -3.13
N VAL A 28 -4.92 14.93 -1.81
CA VAL A 28 -3.93 14.06 -1.19
C VAL A 28 -4.47 12.62 -1.22
N PRO A 29 -3.77 11.65 -1.84
CA PRO A 29 -4.20 10.26 -1.78
C PRO A 29 -4.11 9.75 -0.35
N VAL A 30 -5.23 9.22 0.15
CA VAL A 30 -5.30 8.58 1.47
C VAL A 30 -5.30 7.07 1.30
N LEU A 31 -4.56 6.37 2.17
CA LEU A 31 -4.54 4.91 2.17
C LEU A 31 -5.91 4.38 2.60
N VAL A 32 -6.57 3.65 1.71
CA VAL A 32 -7.84 2.97 2.02
C VAL A 32 -7.52 1.55 2.49
N PRO A 33 -8.06 1.09 3.63
CA PRO A 33 -7.84 -0.28 4.08
C PRO A 33 -8.56 -1.25 3.13
N CYS A 34 -7.82 -2.25 2.62
CA CYS A 34 -8.46 -3.32 1.86
C CYS A 34 -9.25 -4.25 2.79
N ARG A 35 -10.52 -4.50 2.45
CA ARG A 35 -11.40 -5.42 3.17
C ARG A 35 -11.70 -6.61 2.26
N VAL A 36 -10.78 -7.58 2.25
CA VAL A 36 -10.95 -8.85 1.53
C VAL A 36 -10.78 -10.00 2.51
N GLU A 37 -11.55 -11.06 2.30
CA GLU A 37 -11.40 -12.29 3.06
C GLU A 37 -10.15 -13.03 2.59
N LEU A 38 -9.41 -13.60 3.54
CA LEU A 38 -8.25 -14.44 3.23
C LEU A 38 -8.75 -15.79 2.69
N PRO A 39 -8.36 -16.20 1.47
CA PRO A 39 -8.68 -17.53 0.96
C PRO A 39 -8.21 -18.63 1.92
N ALA A 40 -9.02 -19.68 2.07
CA ALA A 40 -8.68 -20.79 2.94
C ALA A 40 -7.51 -21.60 2.34
N ALA A 41 -6.51 -21.90 3.18
CA ALA A 41 -5.42 -22.75 2.75
C ALA A 41 -5.94 -24.17 2.40
N PRO A 42 -5.53 -24.77 1.27
CA PRO A 42 -5.95 -26.11 0.92
C PRO A 42 -5.31 -27.13 1.85
N ALA A 43 -5.92 -28.32 1.94
CA ALA A 43 -5.30 -29.48 2.57
C ALA A 43 -4.10 -29.95 1.72
N PHE A 44 -2.92 -29.43 2.05
CA PHE A 44 -1.68 -29.67 1.33
C PHE A 44 -1.32 -31.16 1.34
N ALA A 45 -1.09 -31.73 0.16
CA ALA A 45 -0.92 -33.17 0.01
C ALA A 45 0.26 -33.74 0.83
N VAL A 46 1.33 -32.98 1.07
CA VAL A 46 2.47 -33.41 1.88
C VAL A 46 2.12 -33.52 3.37
N SER A 47 1.13 -32.74 3.86
CA SER A 47 0.73 -32.79 5.28
C SER A 47 0.13 -34.14 5.70
N ALA A 48 -0.39 -34.92 4.75
CA ALA A 48 -0.94 -36.25 4.97
C ALA A 48 0.07 -37.38 4.69
N LEU A 49 1.31 -37.04 4.33
CA LEU A 49 2.32 -38.02 3.93
C LEU A 49 3.02 -38.62 5.14
N ALA A 50 3.14 -39.95 5.18
CA ALA A 50 3.92 -40.64 6.20
C ALA A 50 5.42 -40.30 6.08
N LEU A 51 6.14 -40.25 7.20
CA LEU A 51 7.56 -39.89 7.23
C LEU A 51 8.46 -40.88 6.49
N ASP A 52 8.07 -42.15 6.46
CA ASP A 52 8.77 -43.27 5.82
C ASP A 52 8.18 -43.64 4.45
N ALA A 53 7.33 -42.77 3.88
CA ALA A 53 6.68 -43.03 2.60
C ALA A 53 7.72 -43.32 1.50
N PRO A 54 7.49 -44.32 0.63
CA PRO A 54 8.41 -44.62 -0.46
C PRO A 54 8.44 -43.47 -1.48
N ILE A 55 9.54 -43.38 -2.24
CA ILE A 55 9.83 -42.25 -3.14
C ILE A 55 8.69 -41.99 -4.14
N ASP A 56 8.03 -43.03 -4.65
CA ASP A 56 6.91 -42.89 -5.59
C ASP A 56 5.71 -42.14 -4.95
N GLN A 57 5.41 -42.42 -3.69
CA GLN A 57 4.35 -41.71 -2.95
C GLN A 57 4.76 -40.28 -2.62
N GLN A 58 6.02 -40.06 -2.24
CA GLN A 58 6.55 -38.71 -2.03
C GLN A 58 6.44 -37.86 -3.31
N MET A 59 6.88 -38.41 -4.44
CA MET A 59 6.83 -37.72 -5.74
C MET A 59 5.40 -37.43 -6.19
N LYS A 60 4.45 -38.33 -5.91
CA LYS A 60 3.03 -38.09 -6.17
C LYS A 60 2.48 -36.94 -5.32
N ALA A 61 2.75 -36.95 -4.01
CA ALA A 61 2.30 -35.90 -3.09
C ALA A 61 2.89 -34.53 -3.47
N LEU A 62 4.19 -34.46 -3.76
CA LEU A 62 4.87 -33.22 -4.15
C LEU A 62 4.31 -32.63 -5.46
N ARG A 63 4.01 -33.47 -6.46
CA ARG A 63 3.40 -33.02 -7.72
C ARG A 63 1.98 -32.49 -7.52
N ALA A 64 1.18 -33.19 -6.71
CA ALA A 64 -0.17 -32.75 -6.36
C ALA A 64 -0.12 -31.41 -5.61
N GLU A 65 0.76 -31.29 -4.61
CA GLU A 65 0.90 -30.08 -3.82
C GLU A 65 1.40 -28.89 -4.64
N ARG A 66 2.30 -29.10 -5.60
CA ARG A 66 2.72 -28.04 -6.52
C ARG A 66 1.51 -27.38 -7.20
N LEU A 67 0.55 -28.19 -7.66
CA LEU A 67 -0.67 -27.67 -8.28
C LEU A 67 -1.58 -26.97 -7.26
N GLN A 68 -1.70 -27.50 -6.04
CA GLN A 68 -2.46 -26.87 -4.96
C GLN A 68 -1.90 -25.48 -4.62
N ARG A 69 -0.56 -25.35 -4.51
CA ARG A 69 0.11 -24.08 -4.24
C ARG A 69 -0.06 -23.08 -5.37
N MET A 70 0.06 -23.53 -6.63
CA MET A 70 -0.21 -22.69 -7.80
C MET A 70 -1.67 -22.21 -7.84
N GLY A 71 -2.62 -23.02 -7.40
CA GLY A 71 -4.04 -22.61 -7.27
C GLY A 71 -4.21 -21.54 -6.19
N TYR A 72 -3.73 -21.83 -4.98
CA TYR A 72 -3.82 -20.94 -3.83
C TYR A 72 -3.12 -19.59 -4.08
N GLU A 73 -1.96 -19.58 -4.73
CA GLU A 73 -1.28 -18.33 -5.12
C GLU A 73 -2.14 -17.47 -6.05
N ARG A 74 -2.86 -18.08 -7.00
CA ARG A 74 -3.78 -17.33 -7.87
C ARG A 74 -4.97 -16.77 -7.12
N GLU A 75 -5.52 -17.52 -6.18
CA GLU A 75 -6.61 -17.04 -5.30
C GLU A 75 -6.14 -15.86 -4.44
N LEU A 76 -4.93 -15.94 -3.89
CA LEU A 76 -4.33 -14.85 -3.12
C LEU A 76 -4.10 -13.61 -3.98
N VAL A 77 -3.55 -13.76 -5.19
CA VAL A 77 -3.37 -12.64 -6.12
C VAL A 77 -4.72 -12.04 -6.50
N ALA A 78 -5.75 -12.85 -6.75
CA ALA A 78 -7.09 -12.35 -7.05
C ALA A 78 -7.69 -11.57 -5.87
N ALA A 79 -7.49 -12.03 -4.63
CA ALA A 79 -7.92 -11.32 -3.44
C ALA A 79 -7.19 -9.96 -3.29
N LEU A 80 -5.89 -9.90 -3.59
CA LEU A 80 -5.12 -8.65 -3.58
C LEU A 80 -5.52 -7.71 -4.71
N ASP A 81 -5.83 -8.23 -5.89
CA ASP A 81 -6.24 -7.42 -7.04
C ASP A 81 -7.63 -6.80 -6.82
N ALA A 82 -8.50 -7.44 -6.03
CA ALA A 82 -9.76 -6.85 -5.59
C ALA A 82 -9.58 -5.61 -4.68
N CYS A 83 -8.37 -5.36 -4.18
CA CYS A 83 -8.04 -4.21 -3.33
C CYS A 83 -7.59 -2.94 -4.11
N ARG A 84 -7.35 -3.05 -5.41
CA ARG A 84 -6.87 -1.94 -6.24
C ARG A 84 -7.96 -0.94 -6.55
#